data_AF-X1PVP7-F1
#
_entry.id   AF-X1PVP7-F1
#
_cell.length_a   1.000
_cell.length_b   1.000
_cell.length_c   1.000
_cell.angle_alpha   90.00
_cell.angle_beta   90.00
_cell.angle_gamma   90.00
#
_symmetry.space_group_name_H-M   'P 1'
#
loop_
_entity.id
_entity.type
_entity.pdbx_description
1 polymer ?
#
loop_
_entity_poly.entity_id
_entity_poly.type
_entity_poly.pdbx_seq_one_letter_code
_entity_poly.pdbx_strand_id
1 'polypeptide(L)' 'MPNQYTEKIDPLVRFWQKVKIQDNGCWEWTGGNSGEGYGGFSFNSHWVRAHRFAYELLAGPIP' A
#
# COMPACT_ATOMS: atom_id res chain seq x y z
N MET A 1 -20.46 -3.68 24.47
CA MET A 1 -19.00 -3.84 24.33
C MET A 1 -18.76 -4.66 23.07
N PRO A 2 -18.46 -4.06 21.91
CA PRO A 2 -18.24 -4.84 20.70
C PRO A 2 -16.93 -5.64 20.77
N ASN A 3 -17.03 -6.87 20.28
CA ASN A 3 -16.25 -8.05 20.61
C ASN A 3 -15.20 -8.36 19.51
N GLN A 4 -13.92 -8.41 19.91
CA GLN A 4 -12.83 -9.33 19.52
C GLN A 4 -12.41 -9.54 18.05
N TYR A 5 -13.13 -9.04 17.06
CA TYR A 5 -12.69 -8.99 15.68
C TYR A 5 -12.60 -7.53 15.28
N THR A 6 -11.43 -6.92 15.48
CA THR A 6 -11.12 -5.69 14.75
C THR A 6 -11.23 -6.04 13.27
N GLU A 7 -12.28 -5.57 12.60
CA GLU A 7 -12.42 -5.75 11.17
C GLU A 7 -11.11 -5.31 10.53
N LYS A 8 -10.34 -6.27 10.01
CA LYS A 8 -9.04 -5.96 9.41
C LYS A 8 -9.35 -5.01 8.27
N ILE A 9 -8.97 -3.75 8.43
CA ILE A 9 -9.14 -2.71 7.40
C ILE A 9 -8.64 -3.30 6.09
N ASP A 10 -9.49 -3.22 5.06
CA ASP A 10 -9.18 -3.73 3.73
C ASP A 10 -7.77 -3.25 3.34
N PRO A 11 -6.84 -4.16 2.98
CA PRO A 11 -5.51 -3.77 2.58
C PRO A 11 -5.49 -2.71 1.48
N LEU A 12 -6.47 -2.69 0.60
CA LEU A 12 -6.63 -1.67 -0.42
C LEU A 12 -6.86 -0.28 0.20
N VAL A 13 -7.77 -0.19 1.18
CA VAL A 13 -8.04 1.05 1.91
C VAL A 13 -6.78 1.54 2.62
N ARG A 14 -6.06 0.64 3.31
CA ARG A 14 -4.79 0.97 3.99
C ARG A 14 -3.68 1.38 3.01
N PHE A 15 -3.68 0.83 1.79
CA PHE A 15 -2.72 1.20 0.76
C PHE A 15 -2.98 2.62 0.27
N TRP A 16 -4.21 2.93 -0.15
CA TRP A 16 -4.56 4.25 -0.66
C TRP A 16 -4.45 5.37 0.40
N GLN A 17 -4.64 5.06 1.69
CA GLN A 17 -4.35 6.00 2.77
C GLN A 17 -2.87 6.44 2.84
N LYS A 18 -1.95 5.69 2.23
CA LYS A 18 -0.51 5.97 2.18
C LYS A 18 -0.07 6.55 0.83
N VAL A 19 -1.02 6.77 -0.09
CA VAL A 19 -0.76 7.38 -1.39
C VAL A 19 -1.25 8.82 -1.33
N LYS A 20 -0.34 9.77 -1.47
CA LYS A 20 -0.66 11.18 -1.58
C LYS A 20 -0.54 11.61 -3.03
N ILE A 21 -1.66 12.06 -3.61
CA ILE A 21 -1.65 12.65 -4.95
C ILE A 21 -1.16 14.08 -4.82
N GLN A 22 -0.06 14.39 -5.50
CA GLN A 22 0.46 15.75 -5.59
C GLN A 22 -0.27 16.56 -6.67
N ASP A 23 -0.17 17.88 -6.62
CA ASP A 23 -0.84 18.78 -7.58
C ASP A 23 -0.39 18.56 -9.04
N ASN A 24 0.81 18.00 -9.23
CA ASN A 24 1.36 17.61 -10.53
C ASN A 24 0.84 16.23 -11.04
N GLY A 25 -0.04 15.57 -10.29
CA GLY A 25 -0.57 14.24 -10.61
C GLY A 25 0.33 13.07 -10.21
N CYS A 26 1.51 13.32 -9.64
CA CYS A 26 2.38 12.27 -9.12
C CYS A 26 1.78 11.62 -7.87
N TRP A 27 2.04 10.32 -7.72
CA TRP A 27 1.64 9.56 -6.54
C TRP A 27 2.83 9.41 -5.61
N GLU A 28 2.82 10.18 -4.53
CA GLU A 28 3.84 10.12 -3.48
C GLU A 28 3.49 9.04 -2.47
N TRP A 29 4.44 8.14 -2.21
CA TRP A 29 4.32 7.13 -1.17
C TRP A 29 4.70 7.73 0.19
N THR A 30 3.78 7.72 1.15
CA THR A 30 3.99 8.23 2.52
C THR A 30 4.14 7.11 3.55
N GLY A 31 4.15 5.86 3.10
CA GLY A 31 4.35 4.69 3.97
C GLY A 31 5.82 4.43 4.29
N GLY A 32 6.07 3.32 4.99
CA GLY A 32 7.44 2.87 5.26
C GLY A 32 8.21 2.59 3.98
N ASN A 33 9.53 2.74 4.03
CA ASN A 33 10.43 2.36 2.97
C ASN A 33 11.30 1.17 3.40
N SER A 34 11.87 0.45 2.44
CA SER A 34 13.06 -0.34 2.72
C SER A 34 14.21 0.61 3.03
N GLY A 35 15.22 0.16 3.78
CA GLY A 35 16.43 0.94 4.04
C GLY A 35 17.19 1.37 2.77
N GLU A 36 16.79 0.86 1.61
CA GLU A 36 17.32 1.19 0.28
C GLU A 36 16.53 2.30 -0.44
N GLY A 37 15.54 2.91 0.22
CA GLY A 37 14.77 4.04 -0.30
C GLY A 37 13.51 3.67 -1.11
N TYR A 38 13.23 2.39 -1.32
CA TYR A 38 12.00 1.97 -2.02
C TYR A 38 10.81 1.90 -1.07
N GLY A 39 9.69 2.54 -1.44
CA GLY A 39 8.43 2.41 -0.70
C GLY A 39 8.01 0.95 -0.55
N GLY A 40 7.67 0.54 0.67
CA GLY A 40 7.25 -0.81 1.00
C GLY A 40 5.94 -0.86 1.76
N PHE A 41 5.20 -1.93 1.52
CA PHE A 41 3.86 -2.14 2.03
C PHE A 41 3.76 -3.56 2.59
N SER A 42 3.30 -3.69 3.83
CA SER A 42 2.96 -5.00 4.39
C SER A 42 1.61 -5.43 3.81
N PHE A 43 1.51 -6.56 3.12
CA PHE A 43 0.28 -7.14 2.57
C PHE A 43 0.25 -8.64 2.86
N ASN A 44 -0.82 -9.15 3.46
CA ASN A 44 -0.95 -10.56 3.84
C ASN A 44 0.27 -11.13 4.60
N SER A 45 0.80 -10.37 5.56
CA SER A 45 2.01 -10.72 6.34
C SER A 45 3.31 -10.79 5.53
N HIS A 46 3.30 -10.35 4.26
CA HIS A 46 4.49 -10.24 3.42
C HIS A 46 4.86 -8.76 3.19
N TRP A 47 6.14 -8.49 3.02
CA TRP A 47 6.63 -7.17 2.61
C TRP A 47 6.68 -7.11 1.09
N VAL A 48 5.88 -6.23 0.49
CA VAL A 48 5.83 -6.02 -0.96
C VAL A 48 6.25 -4.59 -1.31
N ARG A 49 6.81 -4.40 -2.51
CA ARG A 49 7.17 -3.06 -2.99
C ARG A 49 5.90 -2.27 -3.31
N ALA A 50 5.76 -1.06 -2.78
CA ALA A 50 4.55 -0.25 -2.92
C ALA A 50 4.22 0.04 -4.40
N HIS A 51 5.23 0.33 -5.22
CA HIS A 51 5.03 0.56 -6.66
C HIS A 51 4.57 -0.70 -7.41
N ARG A 52 5.05 -1.89 -7.02
CA ARG A 52 4.62 -3.15 -7.63
C ARG A 52 3.19 -3.49 -7.23
N PHE A 53 2.87 -3.31 -5.95
CA PHE A 53 1.51 -3.50 -5.46
C PHE A 53 0.52 -2.58 -6.16
N ALA A 54 0.85 -1.29 -6.35
CA ALA A 54 0.04 -0.36 -7.14
C ALA A 54 -0.17 -0.85 -8.58
N TYR A 55 0.89 -1.35 -9.23
CA TYR A 55 0.79 -1.89 -10.58
C TYR A 55 -0.12 -3.12 -10.63
N GLU A 56 0.07 -4.09 -9.72
CA GLU A 56 -0.75 -5.30 -9.66
C GLU A 56 -2.23 -5.01 -9.42
N LEU A 57 -2.53 -4.00 -8.61
CA LEU A 57 -3.90 -3.57 -8.34
C LEU A 57 -4.59 -2.92 -9.55
N LEU A 58 -3.87 -2.17 -10.38
CA LEU A 58 -4.43 -1.34 -11.44
C LEU A 58 -4.32 -1.98 -12.83
N ALA A 59 -3.21 -2.64 -13.09
CA ALA A 59 -2.87 -3.23 -14.39
C ALA A 59 -2.98 -4.76 -14.38
N GLY A 60 -3.02 -5.39 -13.20
CA GLY A 60 -3.01 -6.84 -13.06
C GLY A 60 -1.58 -7.40 -12.84
N PRO A 61 -1.43 -8.74 -12.81
CA PRO A 61 -0.20 -9.40 -12.39
C PRO A 61 1.01 -8.96 -13.24
N ILE A 62 2.14 -8.72 -12.56
CA ILE A 62 3.40 -8.38 -13.21
C ILE A 62 3.96 -9.63 -13.91
N PRO A 63 4.33 -9.56 -15.21
CA PRO A 63 4.97 -10.66 -15.95
C PRO A 63 6.35 -11.06 -15.41
#